data_AF-A0A7Y3UJC5-F1
#
_entry.id   AF-A0A7Y3UJC5-F1
#
_cell.length_a   1.000
_cell.length_b   1.000
_cell.length_c   1.000
_cell.angle_alpha   90.00
_cell.angle_beta   90.00
_cell.angle_gamma   90.00
#
_symmetry.space_group_name_H-M   'P 1'
#
loop_
_entity.id
_entity.type
_entity.pdbx_description
1 polymer ?
#
loop_
_entity_poly.entity_id
_entity_poly.type
_entity_poly.pdbx_seq_one_letter_code
_entity_poly.pdbx_strand_id
1 'polypeptide(L)'
;MLQQRSRWVVFVQTLVKIVRPTQQLNYHKGTVAPDNLAGNNVITLDLSKYSDDIAYDVFYVTSGDTIYVNTIPRIFVNGEIRRPGEFKWETSLTVRQAVSRAGGYIENAALKRTKIIRLIDGREKEIETRMEDIVMPDDIIKVPGRYF
;
A
#
# COMPACT_ATOMS: atom_id res chain seq x y z
N MET A 1 0.94 38.29 15.37
CA MET A 1 0.43 37.66 14.13
C MET A 1 1.35 36.50 13.80
N LEU A 2 1.01 35.28 14.26
CA LEU A 2 1.86 34.09 14.06
C LEU A 2 1.13 33.15 13.11
N GLN A 3 1.70 33.00 11.92
CA GLN A 3 1.18 32.20 10.82
C GLN A 3 1.37 30.71 11.14
N GLN A 4 0.28 30.00 11.44
CA GLN A 4 0.26 28.55 11.55
C GLN A 4 0.69 27.94 10.21
N ARG A 5 1.88 27.34 10.18
CA ARG A 5 2.30 26.50 9.05
C ARG A 5 1.65 25.14 9.23
N SER A 6 0.67 24.84 8.37
CA SER A 6 0.00 23.55 8.27
C SER A 6 1.03 22.45 7.99
N ARG A 7 1.33 21.61 8.98
CA ARG A 7 2.05 20.35 8.79
C ARG A 7 1.02 19.28 8.45
N TRP A 8 1.05 18.79 7.22
CA TRP A 8 0.32 17.60 6.83
C TRP A 8 1.00 16.39 7.48
N VAL A 9 0.45 15.90 8.59
CA VAL A 9 0.84 14.60 9.16
C VAL A 9 0.15 13.52 8.32
N VAL A 10 0.91 12.87 7.45
CA VAL A 10 0.44 11.68 6.73
C VAL A 10 0.41 10.54 7.75
N PHE A 11 -0.77 10.25 8.29
CA PHE A 11 -0.98 9.07 9.13
C PHE A 11 -0.82 7.81 8.27
N VAL A 12 0.35 7.18 8.34
CA VAL A 12 0.49 5.80 7.86
C VAL A 12 0.07 4.90 9.01
N GLN A 13 -1.15 4.36 8.95
CA GLN A 13 -1.59 3.31 9.87
C GLN A 13 -0.90 2.00 9.48
N THR A 14 0.36 1.85 9.88
CA THR A 14 1.08 0.59 9.71
C THR A 14 1.03 -0.16 11.03
N LEU A 15 0.20 -1.21 11.10
CA LEU A 15 0.24 -2.14 12.22
C LEU A 15 1.33 -3.17 11.94
N VAL A 16 2.30 -3.26 12.84
CA VAL A 16 3.29 -4.34 12.83
C VAL A 16 2.84 -5.42 13.80
N LYS A 17 2.88 -6.69 13.40
CA LYS A 17 2.60 -7.82 14.29
C LYS A 17 3.85 -8.67 14.40
N ILE A 18 4.32 -8.94 15.61
CA ILE A 18 5.36 -9.93 15.88
C ILE A 18 4.65 -11.20 16.34
N VAL A 19 4.84 -12.29 15.61
CA VAL A 19 4.25 -13.60 15.92
C VAL A 19 5.36 -14.48 16.49
N ARG A 20 5.21 -14.85 17.76
CA ARG A 20 6.12 -15.73 18.49
C ARG A 20 5.51 -17.12 18.62
N PRO A 21 6.16 -18.18 18.11
CA PRO A 21 5.64 -19.54 18.19
C PRO A 21 5.68 -20.06 19.63
N THR A 22 4.53 -20.52 20.14
CA THR A 22 4.41 -21.02 21.54
C THR A 22 4.63 -22.54 21.66
N GLN A 23 4.70 -23.26 20.55
CA GLN A 23 4.87 -24.72 20.52
C GLN A 23 6.17 -25.12 19.81
N GLN A 24 6.92 -26.02 20.44
CA GLN A 24 8.22 -26.54 19.95
C GLN A 24 8.12 -27.14 18.52
N LEU A 25 6.94 -27.69 18.17
CA LEU A 25 6.64 -28.24 16.85
C LEU A 25 6.60 -27.19 15.73
N ASN A 26 6.26 -25.93 16.04
CA ASN A 26 6.22 -24.85 15.06
C ASN A 26 7.58 -24.16 14.88
N TYR A 27 8.52 -24.38 15.81
CA TYR A 27 9.88 -23.81 15.77
C TYR A 27 10.68 -24.28 14.55
N HIS A 28 10.28 -25.40 13.94
CA HIS A 28 10.96 -26.04 12.81
C HIS A 28 10.23 -25.77 11.48
N LYS A 29 9.06 -25.12 11.51
CA LYS A 29 8.19 -24.89 10.34
C LYS A 29 8.48 -23.60 9.57
N GLY A 30 9.45 -22.80 10.03
CA GLY A 30 9.75 -21.50 9.43
C GLY A 30 8.68 -20.44 9.72
N THR A 31 8.55 -19.47 8.82
CA THR A 31 7.65 -18.30 8.93
C THR A 31 6.20 -18.70 9.25
N VAL A 32 5.64 -18.19 10.35
CA VAL A 32 4.25 -18.47 10.76
C VAL A 32 3.28 -17.56 10.03
N ALA A 33 2.58 -18.08 9.02
CA ALA A 33 1.67 -17.30 8.16
C ALA A 33 0.65 -16.41 8.93
N PRO A 34 0.33 -15.21 8.41
CA PRO A 34 -0.43 -14.18 9.15
C PRO A 34 -1.91 -14.52 9.35
N ASP A 35 -2.42 -15.53 8.65
CA ASP A 35 -3.74 -16.14 8.80
C ASP A 35 -3.77 -17.25 9.87
N ASN A 36 -2.60 -17.76 10.28
CA ASN A 36 -2.46 -18.82 11.29
C ASN A 36 -1.88 -18.29 12.61
N LEU A 37 -2.61 -17.34 13.20
CA LEU A 37 -2.22 -16.68 14.46
C LEU A 37 -2.68 -17.45 15.71
N ALA A 38 -3.62 -18.39 15.56
CA ALA A 38 -4.21 -19.12 16.67
C ALA A 38 -3.16 -20.00 17.39
N GLY A 39 -3.02 -19.82 18.70
CA GLY A 39 -2.06 -20.57 19.53
C GLY A 39 -0.64 -19.98 19.57
N ASN A 40 -0.37 -18.88 18.87
CA ASN A 40 0.90 -18.14 18.93
C ASN A 40 0.75 -16.86 19.77
N ASN A 41 1.84 -16.39 20.37
CA ASN A 41 1.84 -15.10 21.05
C ASN A 41 2.01 -13.99 20.00
N VAL A 42 1.02 -13.13 19.86
CA VAL A 42 1.00 -12.05 18.87
C VAL A 42 1.15 -10.70 19.56
N ILE A 43 2.29 -10.05 19.37
CA ILE A 43 2.54 -8.68 19.82
C ILE A 43 2.13 -7.75 18.68
N THR A 44 1.13 -6.89 18.90
CA THR A 44 0.72 -5.88 17.90
C THR A 44 1.31 -4.53 18.28
N LEU A 45 2.14 -4.01 17.39
CA LEU A 45 2.78 -2.71 17.48
C LEU A 45 2.06 -1.73 16.55
N ASP A 46 1.57 -0.63 17.13
CA ASP A 46 1.01 0.48 16.37
C ASP A 46 2.12 1.49 16.08
N LEU A 47 2.65 1.47 14.85
CA LEU A 47 3.76 2.34 14.47
C LEU A 47 3.40 3.82 14.46
N SER A 48 2.11 4.18 14.44
CA SER A 48 1.69 5.58 14.46
C SER A 48 2.11 6.29 15.76
N LYS A 49 2.26 5.53 16.85
CA LYS A 49 2.64 6.04 18.18
C LYS A 49 4.13 6.36 18.33
N TYR A 50 4.96 5.92 17.38
CA TYR A 50 6.41 6.08 17.42
C TYR A 50 6.93 7.09 16.38
N SER A 51 6.05 7.97 15.88
CA SER A 51 6.38 8.96 14.84
C SER A 51 6.92 10.29 15.38
N ASP A 52 6.71 10.55 16.67
CA ASP A 52 7.23 11.72 17.38
C ASP A 52 8.06 11.24 18.57
N ASP A 53 9.06 12.05 18.93
CA ASP A 53 10.18 11.85 19.86
C ASP A 53 9.77 11.45 21.31
N ILE A 54 9.23 10.23 21.49
CA ILE A 54 8.79 9.70 22.78
C ILE A 54 9.26 8.24 22.93
N ALA A 55 9.56 7.87 24.18
CA ALA A 55 10.05 6.57 24.64
C ALA A 55 9.55 5.37 23.81
N TYR A 56 10.50 4.69 23.18
CA TYR A 56 10.25 3.44 22.49
C TYR A 56 9.99 2.33 23.53
N ASP A 57 8.92 1.56 23.33
CA ASP A 57 8.85 0.23 23.94
C ASP A 57 9.93 -0.61 23.25
N VAL A 58 10.92 -1.06 24.03
CA VAL A 58 11.99 -1.92 23.53
C VAL A 58 11.48 -3.35 23.48
N PHE A 59 11.22 -3.83 22.27
CA PHE A 59 10.87 -5.23 22.03
C PHE A 59 12.10 -6.03 21.62
N TYR A 60 12.41 -7.06 22.40
CA TYR A 60 13.46 -8.02 22.03
C TYR A 60 12.88 -9.04 21.05
N VAL A 61 13.39 -9.01 19.83
CA VAL A 61 13.15 -10.04 18.82
C VAL A 61 13.98 -11.26 19.18
N THR A 62 13.34 -12.42 19.21
CA THR A 62 13.95 -13.71 19.53
C THR A 62 13.99 -14.61 18.30
N SER A 63 14.85 -15.63 18.31
CA SER A 63 14.88 -16.62 17.24
C SER A 63 13.51 -17.28 17.07
N GLY A 64 13.04 -17.40 15.83
CA GLY A 64 11.71 -17.93 15.50
C GLY A 64 10.58 -16.90 15.46
N ASP A 65 10.82 -15.65 15.87
CA ASP A 65 9.82 -14.59 15.71
C ASP A 65 9.60 -14.27 14.22
N THR A 66 8.34 -14.11 13.83
CA THR A 66 7.96 -13.63 12.49
C THR A 66 7.38 -12.22 12.59
N ILE A 67 7.92 -11.27 11.83
CA ILE A 67 7.46 -9.87 11.83
C ILE A 67 6.61 -9.62 10.59
N TYR A 68 5.36 -9.22 10.81
CA TYR A 68 4.40 -8.84 9.79
C TYR A 68 4.20 -7.34 9.78
N VAL A 69 4.31 -6.71 8.62
CA VAL A 69 4.01 -5.29 8.43
C VAL A 69 2.72 -5.22 7.61
N ASN A 70 1.61 -4.80 8.23
CA ASN A 70 0.35 -4.64 7.52
C ASN A 70 0.32 -3.26 6.85
N THR A 71 0.67 -3.22 5.57
CA THR A 71 0.56 -2.02 4.75
C THR A 71 -0.83 -1.95 4.12
N ILE A 72 -1.46 -0.78 4.18
CA ILE A 72 -2.69 -0.53 3.42
C ILE A 72 -2.35 -0.68 1.93
N PRO A 73 -3.05 -1.55 1.17
CA PRO A 73 -2.80 -1.71 -0.26
C PRO A 73 -3.06 -0.39 -0.99
N ARG A 74 -2.24 -0.11 -2.00
CA ARG A 74 -2.28 1.14 -2.76
C ARG A 74 -2.31 0.86 -4.26
N ILE A 75 -2.68 1.88 -5.01
CA ILE A 75 -2.45 1.98 -6.45
C ILE A 75 -1.71 3.28 -6.72
N PHE A 76 -1.06 3.36 -7.88
CA PHE A 76 -0.37 4.56 -8.34
C PHE A 76 -1.09 5.09 -9.57
N VAL A 77 -1.30 6.40 -9.63
CA VAL A 77 -1.84 7.06 -10.83
C VAL A 77 -0.86 8.13 -11.26
N ASN A 78 -0.36 8.06 -12.49
CA ASN A 78 0.66 8.97 -12.99
C ASN A 78 0.43 9.38 -14.46
N GLY A 79 1.21 10.37 -14.91
CA GLY A 79 1.12 10.94 -16.25
C GLY A 79 0.21 12.17 -16.31
N GLU A 80 -0.55 12.32 -17.40
CA GLU A 80 -1.42 13.47 -17.66
C GLU A 80 -2.72 13.41 -16.84
N ILE A 81 -2.57 13.58 -15.53
CA ILE A 81 -3.64 13.55 -14.53
C ILE A 81 -3.49 14.76 -13.60
N ARG A 82 -4.60 15.24 -13.01
CA ARG A 82 -4.55 16.45 -12.15
C ARG A 82 -3.70 16.29 -10.89
N ARG A 83 -3.79 15.12 -10.23
CA ARG A 83 -3.06 14.83 -8.98
C ARG A 83 -2.38 13.47 -9.11
N PRO A 84 -1.17 13.41 -9.69
CA PRO A 84 -0.42 12.16 -9.71
C PRO A 84 0.02 11.77 -8.29
N GLY A 85 0.11 10.47 -8.03
CA GLY A 85 0.55 9.96 -6.73
C GLY A 85 -0.03 8.60 -6.38
N GLU A 86 0.13 8.24 -5.12
CA GLU A 86 -0.42 7.03 -4.53
C GLU A 86 -1.84 7.26 -4.00
N PHE A 87 -2.70 6.26 -4.18
CA PHE A 87 -4.07 6.27 -3.68
C PHE A 87 -4.37 4.95 -2.98
N LYS A 88 -5.15 5.03 -1.90
CA LYS A 88 -5.63 3.83 -1.20
C LYS A 88 -6.43 2.96 -2.17
N TRP A 89 -6.07 1.67 -2.22
CA TRP A 89 -6.84 0.66 -2.93
C TRP A 89 -8.00 0.17 -2.06
N GLU A 90 -9.14 -0.10 -2.70
CA GLU A 90 -10.33 -0.66 -2.07
C GLU A 90 -10.92 -1.74 -2.97
N THR A 91 -11.68 -2.67 -2.39
CA THR A 91 -12.33 -3.75 -3.14
C THR A 91 -13.19 -3.19 -4.27
N SER A 92 -13.09 -3.81 -5.45
CA SER A 92 -13.83 -3.41 -6.66
C SER A 92 -13.52 -1.99 -7.16
N LEU A 93 -12.36 -1.44 -6.81
CA LEU A 93 -11.90 -0.17 -7.36
C LEU A 93 -11.69 -0.30 -8.87
N THR A 94 -12.30 0.60 -9.64
CA THR A 94 -12.18 0.67 -11.10
C THR A 94 -11.16 1.72 -11.53
N VAL A 95 -10.64 1.61 -12.76
CA VAL A 95 -9.79 2.66 -13.37
C VAL A 95 -10.49 4.01 -13.32
N ARG A 96 -11.80 4.07 -13.62
CA ARG A 96 -12.58 5.32 -13.54
C ARG A 96 -12.52 5.95 -12.16
N GLN A 97 -12.81 5.17 -11.12
CA GLN A 97 -12.81 5.66 -9.74
C GLN A 97 -11.40 6.10 -9.32
N ALA A 98 -10.37 5.35 -9.70
CA ALA A 98 -8.97 5.72 -9.43
C ALA A 98 -8.60 7.06 -10.08
N VAL A 99 -8.91 7.24 -11.36
CA VAL A 99 -8.72 8.50 -12.09
C VAL A 99 -9.52 9.65 -11.45
N SER A 100 -10.76 9.39 -11.03
CA SER A 100 -11.57 10.39 -10.31
C SER A 100 -10.94 10.78 -8.97
N ARG A 101 -10.38 9.83 -8.21
CA ARG A 101 -9.62 10.11 -6.98
C ARG A 101 -8.39 10.97 -7.27
N ALA A 102 -7.73 10.74 -8.40
CA ALA A 102 -6.63 11.58 -8.89
C ALA A 102 -7.08 12.95 -9.44
N GLY A 103 -8.37 13.31 -9.33
CA GLY A 103 -8.90 14.61 -9.75
C GLY A 103 -9.31 14.68 -11.22
N GLY A 104 -9.26 13.57 -11.94
CA GLY A 104 -9.56 13.49 -13.37
C GLY A 104 -8.39 13.83 -14.28
N TYR A 105 -8.61 13.60 -15.56
CA TYR A 105 -7.67 13.90 -16.64
C TYR A 105 -7.45 15.41 -16.80
N ILE A 106 -6.25 15.79 -17.26
CA ILE A 106 -5.97 17.15 -17.77
C ILE A 106 -6.18 17.22 -19.29
N GLU A 107 -6.28 18.43 -19.84
CA GLU A 107 -6.75 18.67 -21.23
C GLU A 107 -5.95 17.94 -22.31
N ASN A 108 -4.65 17.79 -22.09
CA ASN A 108 -3.69 17.15 -22.99
C ASN A 108 -3.56 15.63 -22.78
N ALA A 109 -4.40 15.01 -21.94
CA ALA A 109 -4.39 13.56 -21.70
C ALA A 109 -4.94 12.77 -22.90
N ALA A 110 -4.35 11.60 -23.15
CA ALA A 110 -4.81 10.63 -24.13
C ALA A 110 -5.59 9.50 -23.44
N LEU A 111 -6.85 9.78 -23.09
CA LEU A 111 -7.73 8.90 -22.28
C LEU A 111 -7.84 7.47 -22.84
N LYS A 112 -7.87 7.32 -24.18
CA LYS A 112 -8.00 6.02 -24.85
C LYS A 112 -6.71 5.18 -24.82
N ARG A 113 -5.61 5.76 -24.36
CA ARG A 113 -4.29 5.11 -24.26
C ARG A 113 -3.85 4.95 -22.80
N THR A 114 -4.76 5.16 -21.85
CA THR A 114 -4.52 4.82 -20.46
C THR A 114 -4.22 3.32 -20.37
N LYS A 115 -3.20 2.96 -19.59
CA LYS A 115 -2.77 1.58 -19.38
C LYS A 115 -2.60 1.28 -17.91
N ILE A 116 -2.71 0.00 -17.56
CA ILE A 116 -2.27 -0.51 -16.26
C ILE A 116 -0.90 -1.14 -16.45
N ILE A 117 0.08 -0.77 -15.63
CA ILE A 117 1.32 -1.53 -15.45
C ILE A 117 1.11 -2.39 -14.22
N ARG A 118 1.26 -3.71 -14.39
CA ARG A 118 1.08 -4.70 -13.33
C ARG A 118 2.25 -5.65 -13.28
N LEU A 119 2.69 -5.98 -12.08
CA LEU A 119 3.67 -7.04 -11.84
C LEU A 119 2.98 -8.41 -11.93
N ILE A 120 3.32 -9.20 -12.95
CA ILE A 120 2.79 -10.55 -13.15
C ILE A 120 3.99 -11.48 -13.30
N ASP A 121 4.09 -12.48 -12.41
CA ASP A 121 5.20 -13.45 -12.37
C ASP A 121 6.58 -12.76 -12.26
N GLY A 122 6.66 -11.71 -11.45
CA GLY A 122 7.89 -10.94 -11.23
C GLY A 122 8.30 -10.05 -12.40
N ARG A 123 7.44 -9.86 -13.42
CA ARG A 123 7.70 -8.98 -14.57
C ARG A 123 6.61 -7.94 -14.72
N GLU A 124 6.99 -6.71 -15.01
CA GLU A 124 6.04 -5.67 -15.36
C GLU A 124 5.43 -5.95 -16.73
N LYS A 125 4.11 -5.85 -16.82
CA LYS A 125 3.35 -5.93 -18.07
C LYS A 125 2.49 -4.69 -18.22
N GLU A 126 2.55 -4.07 -19.40
CA GLU A 126 1.57 -3.05 -19.79
C GLU A 126 0.29 -3.72 -20.30
N ILE A 127 -0.84 -3.35 -19.74
CA ILE A 127 -2.16 -3.90 -20.02
C ILE A 127 -3.05 -2.76 -20.53
N GLU A 128 -3.61 -2.95 -21.72
CA GLU A 128 -4.66 -2.08 -22.24
C GLU A 128 -5.89 -2.18 -21.34
N THR A 129 -6.46 -1.04 -20.95
CA THR A 129 -7.53 -1.01 -19.94
C THR A 129 -8.72 -0.18 -20.41
N ARG A 130 -9.89 -0.57 -19.93
CA ARG A 130 -11.13 0.19 -19.98
C ARG A 130 -11.38 0.88 -18.65
N MET A 131 -12.32 1.82 -18.66
CA MET A 131 -12.65 2.59 -17.46
C MET A 131 -13.36 1.75 -16.39
N GLU A 132 -13.96 0.64 -16.79
CA GLU A 132 -14.70 -0.30 -15.95
C GLU A 132 -13.82 -1.41 -15.36
N ASP A 133 -12.58 -1.54 -15.84
CA ASP A 133 -11.68 -2.60 -15.41
C ASP A 133 -11.28 -2.41 -13.95
N ILE A 134 -11.19 -3.53 -13.23
CA ILE A 134 -10.81 -3.57 -11.82
C ILE A 134 -9.30 -3.44 -11.70
N VAL A 135 -8.87 -2.51 -10.86
CA VAL A 135 -7.48 -2.34 -10.49
C VAL A 135 -7.13 -3.24 -9.32
N MET A 136 -5.92 -3.76 -9.32
CA MET A 136 -5.35 -4.60 -8.26
C MET A 136 -4.41 -3.77 -7.38
N PRO A 137 -4.11 -4.24 -6.15
CA PRO A 137 -3.02 -3.67 -5.36
C PRO A 137 -1.72 -3.58 -6.17
N ASP A 138 -0.99 -2.50 -5.95
CA ASP A 138 0.28 -2.16 -6.58
C ASP A 138 0.24 -1.87 -8.09
N ASP A 139 -0.96 -1.83 -8.69
CA ASP A 139 -1.12 -1.36 -10.08
C ASP A 139 -0.68 0.08 -10.25
N ILE A 140 -0.06 0.36 -11.41
CA ILE A 140 0.23 1.72 -11.87
C ILE A 140 -0.68 2.04 -13.05
N ILE A 141 -1.59 2.99 -12.87
CA ILE A 141 -2.41 3.56 -13.93
C ILE A 141 -1.62 4.68 -14.60
N LYS A 142 -1.14 4.40 -15.81
CA LYS A 142 -0.35 5.32 -16.62
C LYS A 142 -1.24 6.02 -17.63
N VAL A 143 -1.31 7.34 -17.52
CA VAL A 143 -2.07 8.20 -18.43
C VAL A 143 -1.10 8.94 -19.35
N PRO A 144 -0.95 8.53 -20.62
CA PRO A 144 -0.08 9.24 -21.56
C PRO A 144 -0.70 10.57 -22.02
N GLY A 145 0.14 11.50 -22.46
CA GLY A 145 -0.28 12.70 -23.17
C GLY A 145 -0.57 12.44 -24.64
N ARG A 146 -1.17 13.41 -25.31
CA ARG A 146 -1.54 13.31 -26.73
C ARG A 146 -0.38 13.43 -27.71
N TYR A 147 0.79 13.88 -27.26
CA TYR A 147 1.92 14.25 -28.13
C TYR A 147 2.83 13.09 -28.56
N PHE A 148 2.59 11.88 -28.07
CA PHE A 148 3.38 10.68 -28.34
C PHE A 148 2.45 9.49 -28.47
#